data_AF-A0A916JGD6-F1
#
_entry.id   AF-A0A916JGD6-F1
#
_cell.length_a   1.000
_cell.length_b   1.000
_cell.length_c   1.000
_cell.angle_alpha   90.00
_cell.angle_beta   90.00
_cell.angle_gamma   90.00
#
_symmetry.space_group_name_H-M   'P 1'
#
loop_
_entity.id
_entity.type
_entity.pdbx_description
1 polymer ?
#
loop_
_entity_poly.entity_id
_entity_poly.type
_entity_poly.pdbx_seq_one_letter_code
_entity_poly.pdbx_strand_id
1 'polypeptide(L)'
;MIKIPGTESGLIATQTAISEGINVNVTLLFGLDRYEATTEAYISGLEKRAADGLSIDHISSVASFFLSRIDILFDPFLDDKGLGELRGEVAIASAKLAYQTYERVFSTDRWKALGAKGAVPKRLLWASTSNKNPAFTDNTHYVEAQIGDSTVNTLPMETLEAYHDHGNPASRLKADLDKAIEVMARVKAAGIDMVAVAKQLEEEGIEKFNQPFQKLLGAIEIQKQGNQSD
;
A
#
# COMPACT_ATOMS: atom_id res chain seq x y z
N MET A 1 10.04 -9.19 -8.18
CA MET A 1 8.67 -8.77 -8.58
C MET A 1 8.77 -7.51 -9.41
N ILE A 2 7.91 -7.31 -10.40
CA ILE A 2 7.78 -6.05 -11.14
C ILE A 2 6.88 -5.11 -10.35
N LYS A 3 7.31 -3.86 -10.17
CA LYS A 3 6.52 -2.86 -9.43
C LYS A 3 5.65 -2.07 -10.42
N ILE A 4 4.33 -2.15 -10.26
CA ILE A 4 3.34 -1.46 -11.11
C ILE A 4 2.51 -0.51 -10.23
N PRO A 5 2.38 0.78 -10.54
CA PRO A 5 1.47 1.67 -9.81
C PRO A 5 0.02 1.15 -9.81
N GLY A 6 -0.70 1.36 -8.72
CA GLY A 6 -2.10 0.99 -8.58
C GLY A 6 -3.06 1.93 -9.30
N THR A 7 -2.63 2.64 -10.34
CA THR A 7 -3.52 3.46 -11.17
C THR A 7 -4.49 2.60 -11.96
N GLU A 8 -5.56 3.16 -12.52
CA GLU A 8 -6.52 2.41 -13.35
C GLU A 8 -5.84 1.62 -14.49
N SER A 9 -4.93 2.27 -15.22
CA SER A 9 -4.13 1.60 -16.26
C SER A 9 -3.17 0.57 -15.69
N GLY A 10 -2.61 0.82 -14.51
CA GLY A 10 -1.75 -0.11 -13.79
C GLY A 10 -2.47 -1.34 -13.28
N LEU A 11 -3.77 -1.26 -12.98
CA LEU A 11 -4.60 -2.42 -12.65
C LEU A 11 -4.81 -3.33 -13.85
N ILE A 12 -5.09 -2.76 -15.03
CA ILE A 12 -5.19 -3.50 -16.29
C ILE A 12 -3.86 -4.20 -16.59
N ALA A 13 -2.75 -3.48 -16.47
CA ALA A 13 -1.40 -4.05 -16.65
C ALA A 13 -1.10 -5.14 -15.62
N THR A 14 -1.52 -4.97 -14.37
CA THR A 14 -1.35 -5.97 -13.31
C THR A 14 -2.10 -7.25 -13.64
N GLN A 15 -3.38 -7.17 -14.02
CA GLN A 15 -4.16 -8.35 -14.37
C GLN A 15 -3.51 -9.13 -15.51
N THR A 16 -3.08 -8.43 -16.56
CA THR A 16 -2.37 -9.05 -17.70
C THR A 16 -1.08 -9.71 -17.24
N ALA A 17 -0.21 -9.01 -16.51
CA ALA A 17 1.06 -9.54 -16.02
C ALA A 17 0.86 -10.78 -15.12
N ILE A 18 -0.15 -10.77 -14.23
CA ILE A 18 -0.49 -11.93 -13.41
C ILE A 18 -0.96 -13.10 -14.29
N SER A 19 -1.78 -12.84 -15.32
CA SER A 19 -2.21 -13.89 -16.24
C SER A 19 -1.05 -14.52 -17.03
N GLU A 20 -0.01 -13.73 -17.28
CA GLU A 20 1.24 -14.17 -17.91
C GLU A 20 2.21 -14.88 -16.94
N GLY A 21 1.89 -14.94 -15.64
CA GLY A 21 2.71 -15.61 -14.63
C GLY A 21 3.78 -14.71 -13.99
N ILE A 22 3.67 -13.39 -14.13
CA ILE A 22 4.64 -12.43 -13.63
C ILE A 22 4.28 -12.03 -12.19
N ASN A 23 5.25 -12.10 -11.28
CA ASN A 23 5.07 -11.65 -9.90
C ASN A 23 5.06 -10.12 -9.81
N VAL A 24 3.93 -9.53 -9.37
CA VAL A 24 3.73 -8.07 -9.33
C VAL A 24 3.68 -7.55 -7.90
N ASN A 25 4.41 -6.46 -7.63
CA ASN A 25 4.19 -5.58 -6.49
C ASN A 25 3.36 -4.38 -6.96
N VAL A 26 2.11 -4.27 -6.53
CA VAL A 26 1.29 -3.08 -6.84
C VAL A 26 1.61 -1.98 -5.84
N THR A 27 1.99 -0.79 -6.30
CA THR A 27 2.47 0.32 -5.45
C THR A 27 1.56 1.55 -5.52
N LEU A 28 1.79 2.56 -4.67
CA LEU A 28 1.02 3.81 -4.65
C LEU A 28 -0.47 3.59 -4.32
N LEU A 29 -0.76 2.71 -3.36
CA LEU A 29 -2.11 2.51 -2.84
C LEU A 29 -2.30 3.39 -1.60
N PHE A 30 -3.30 4.26 -1.63
CA PHE A 30 -3.59 5.24 -0.58
C PHE A 30 -5.01 5.15 -0.03
N GLY A 31 -5.88 4.35 -0.65
CA GLY A 31 -7.28 4.24 -0.30
C GLY A 31 -7.80 2.82 -0.45
N LEU A 32 -8.89 2.53 0.26
CA LEU A 32 -9.52 1.21 0.32
C LEU A 32 -10.06 0.76 -1.04
N ASP A 33 -10.71 1.66 -1.78
CA ASP A 33 -11.28 1.34 -3.11
C ASP A 33 -10.20 0.85 -4.07
N ARG A 34 -9.03 1.50 -4.07
CA ARG A 34 -7.92 1.09 -4.93
C ARG A 34 -7.26 -0.20 -4.44
N TYR A 35 -7.23 -0.42 -3.13
CA TYR A 35 -6.78 -1.69 -2.57
C TYR A 35 -7.70 -2.87 -2.99
N GLU A 36 -9.02 -2.69 -2.93
CA GLU A 36 -9.98 -3.70 -3.40
C GLU A 36 -9.82 -3.95 -4.91
N ALA A 37 -9.71 -2.89 -5.71
CA ALA A 37 -9.53 -3.01 -7.15
C ALA A 37 -8.21 -3.72 -7.55
N THR A 38 -7.10 -3.53 -6.82
CA THR A 38 -5.87 -4.30 -7.08
C THR A 38 -5.99 -5.77 -6.70
N THR A 39 -6.79 -6.07 -5.68
CA THR A 39 -7.04 -7.45 -5.26
C THR A 39 -7.91 -8.16 -6.29
N GLU A 40 -8.92 -7.47 -6.84
CA GLU A 40 -9.71 -7.95 -7.96
C GLU A 40 -8.85 -8.24 -9.20
N ALA A 41 -7.98 -7.30 -9.60
CA ALA A 41 -7.07 -7.50 -10.74
C ALA A 41 -6.15 -8.72 -10.57
N TYR A 42 -5.70 -8.98 -9.35
CA TYR A 42 -4.91 -10.18 -9.03
C TYR A 42 -5.72 -11.47 -9.19
N ILE A 43 -6.90 -11.54 -8.57
CA ILE A 43 -7.78 -12.73 -8.63
C ILE A 43 -8.18 -13.00 -10.09
N SER A 44 -8.65 -11.97 -10.80
CA SER A 44 -9.01 -12.07 -12.22
C SER A 44 -7.84 -12.53 -13.11
N GLY A 45 -6.61 -12.08 -12.83
CA GLY A 45 -5.42 -12.52 -13.56
C GLY A 45 -5.11 -14.00 -13.34
N LEU A 46 -5.22 -14.47 -12.09
CA LEU A 46 -5.05 -15.89 -11.75
C LEU A 46 -6.13 -16.77 -12.39
N GLU A 47 -7.39 -16.32 -12.37
CA GLU A 47 -8.52 -17.03 -12.98
C GLU A 47 -8.31 -17.21 -14.48
N LYS A 48 -7.90 -16.14 -15.18
CA LYS A 48 -7.59 -16.20 -16.61
C LYS A 48 -6.51 -17.24 -16.89
N ARG A 49 -5.40 -17.19 -16.16
CA ARG A 49 -4.30 -18.14 -16.33
C ARG A 49 -4.71 -19.59 -16.04
N ALA A 50 -5.47 -19.81 -14.98
CA ALA A 50 -5.96 -21.13 -14.61
C ALA A 50 -6.96 -21.69 -15.62
N ALA A 51 -7.75 -20.83 -16.28
CA ALA A 51 -8.63 -21.23 -17.37
C ALA A 51 -7.86 -21.70 -18.62
N ASP A 52 -6.68 -21.13 -18.86
CA ASP A 52 -5.75 -21.56 -19.91
C ASP A 52 -4.96 -22.84 -19.53
N GLY A 53 -5.24 -23.45 -18.37
CA GLY A 53 -4.56 -24.66 -17.90
C GLY A 53 -3.12 -24.44 -17.43
N LEU A 54 -2.70 -23.18 -17.26
CA LEU A 54 -1.35 -22.82 -16.84
C LEU A 54 -1.24 -22.78 -15.31
N SER A 55 -0.04 -23.09 -14.79
CA SER A 55 0.18 -23.11 -13.33
C SER A 55 0.09 -21.73 -12.70
N ILE A 56 -0.50 -21.66 -11.50
CA ILE A 56 -0.65 -20.44 -10.68
C ILE A 56 0.07 -20.53 -9.32
N ASP A 57 0.78 -21.63 -9.04
CA ASP A 57 1.41 -21.94 -7.74
C ASP A 57 2.62 -21.05 -7.39
N HIS A 58 3.35 -20.59 -8.39
CA HIS A 58 4.53 -19.74 -8.25
C HIS A 58 4.22 -18.24 -8.26
N ILE A 59 2.94 -17.88 -8.49
CA ILE A 59 2.54 -16.48 -8.68
C ILE A 59 2.28 -15.82 -7.33
N SER A 60 3.23 -14.99 -6.92
CA SER A 60 3.16 -14.17 -5.73
C SER A 60 2.94 -12.70 -6.07
N SER A 61 2.10 -12.03 -5.28
CA SER A 61 1.89 -10.59 -5.40
C SER A 61 1.77 -9.93 -4.04
N VAL A 62 2.11 -8.64 -3.98
CA VAL A 62 1.90 -7.79 -2.80
C VAL A 62 1.18 -6.50 -3.20
N ALA A 63 0.43 -5.92 -2.27
CA ALA A 63 -0.20 -4.61 -2.38
C ALA A 63 0.49 -3.62 -1.43
N SER A 64 1.35 -2.75 -1.97
CA SER A 64 2.05 -1.73 -1.19
C SER A 64 1.11 -0.57 -0.83
N PHE A 65 0.55 -0.62 0.36
CA PHE A 65 -0.34 0.38 0.95
C PHE A 65 0.49 1.40 1.75
N PHE A 66 0.38 2.69 1.39
CA PHE A 66 1.23 3.75 1.90
C PHE A 66 0.58 4.43 3.10
N LEU A 67 1.31 4.57 4.21
CA LEU A 67 0.77 5.06 5.47
C LEU A 67 1.08 6.52 5.72
N SER A 68 2.32 6.88 6.05
CA SER A 68 2.65 8.22 6.56
C SER A 68 2.25 9.37 5.63
N ARG A 69 2.11 9.12 4.32
CA ARG A 69 1.66 10.12 3.35
C ARG A 69 0.18 10.46 3.49
N ILE A 70 -0.63 9.51 3.97
CA ILE A 70 -2.05 9.73 4.28
C ILE A 70 -2.13 10.76 5.39
N ASP A 71 -1.55 10.50 6.56
CA ASP A 71 -1.68 11.43 7.70
C ASP A 71 -1.05 12.80 7.42
N ILE A 72 0.09 12.88 6.73
CA ILE A 72 0.66 14.18 6.32
C ILE A 72 -0.35 15.04 5.52
N LEU A 73 -1.14 14.42 4.66
CA LEU A 73 -2.12 15.12 3.84
C LEU A 73 -3.45 15.34 4.59
N PHE A 74 -3.88 14.40 5.43
CA PHE A 74 -5.13 14.48 6.17
C PHE A 74 -5.05 15.43 7.37
N ASP A 75 -3.93 15.46 8.09
CA ASP A 75 -3.78 16.20 9.36
C ASP A 75 -4.18 17.69 9.23
N PRO A 76 -3.78 18.46 8.19
CA PRO A 76 -4.24 19.84 8.01
C PRO A 76 -5.76 19.97 7.79
N PHE A 77 -6.37 19.06 7.03
CA PHE A 77 -7.82 19.05 6.85
C PHE A 77 -8.56 18.73 8.15
N LEU A 78 -7.99 17.86 8.99
CA LEU A 78 -8.55 17.56 10.31
C LEU A 78 -8.52 18.80 11.21
N ASP A 79 -7.42 19.55 11.20
CA ASP A 79 -7.29 20.79 11.96
C ASP A 79 -8.34 21.83 11.56
N ASP A 80 -8.49 22.07 10.27
CA ASP A 80 -9.47 23.03 9.72
C ASP A 80 -10.92 22.65 10.08
N LYS A 81 -11.17 21.36 10.33
CA LYS A 81 -12.48 20.81 10.72
C LYS A 81 -12.67 20.67 12.23
N GLY A 82 -11.69 21.07 13.04
CA GLY A 82 -11.73 20.93 14.50
C GLY A 82 -11.63 19.47 14.98
N LEU A 83 -10.98 18.61 14.19
CA LEU A 83 -10.72 17.19 14.47
C LEU A 83 -9.22 16.90 14.71
N GLY A 84 -8.48 17.87 15.25
CA GLY A 84 -7.03 17.77 15.46
C GLY A 84 -6.60 16.63 16.40
N GLU A 85 -7.52 16.10 17.22
CA GLU A 85 -7.30 14.90 18.02
C GLU A 85 -7.23 13.59 17.20
N LEU A 86 -7.62 13.62 15.92
CA LEU A 86 -7.53 12.49 14.99
C LEU A 86 -6.22 12.47 14.18
N ARG A 87 -5.28 13.39 14.45
CA ARG A 87 -3.99 13.42 13.76
C ARG A 87 -3.25 12.10 13.90
N GLY A 88 -2.71 11.57 12.80
CA GLY A 88 -2.01 10.28 12.78
C GLY A 88 -2.91 9.03 12.88
N GLU A 89 -4.23 9.20 13.01
CA GLU A 89 -5.15 8.05 13.16
C GLU A 89 -5.70 7.55 11.82
N VAL A 90 -5.73 8.39 10.78
CA VAL A 90 -6.40 8.08 9.50
C VAL A 90 -5.66 6.98 8.74
N ALA A 91 -4.33 7.03 8.68
CA ALA A 91 -3.54 6.01 8.00
C ALA A 91 -3.67 4.65 8.71
N ILE A 92 -3.58 4.64 10.05
CA ILE A 92 -3.73 3.41 10.85
C ILE A 92 -5.14 2.83 10.70
N ALA A 93 -6.18 3.66 10.79
CA ALA A 93 -7.56 3.24 10.56
C ALA A 93 -7.73 2.63 9.16
N SER A 94 -7.19 3.31 8.13
CA SER A 94 -7.21 2.83 6.76
C SER A 94 -6.47 1.49 6.59
N ALA A 95 -5.32 1.30 7.23
CA ALA A 95 -4.58 0.04 7.19
C ALA A 95 -5.34 -1.12 7.83
N LYS A 96 -5.98 -0.89 8.98
CA LYS A 96 -6.83 -1.90 9.64
C LYS A 96 -8.02 -2.31 8.78
N LEU A 97 -8.70 -1.34 8.14
CA LEU A 97 -9.81 -1.63 7.23
C LEU A 97 -9.35 -2.31 5.93
N ALA A 98 -8.16 -1.98 5.42
CA ALA A 98 -7.55 -2.69 4.31
C ALA A 98 -7.31 -4.17 4.69
N TYR A 99 -6.84 -4.42 5.91
CA TYR A 99 -6.66 -5.78 6.41
C TYR A 99 -7.98 -6.55 6.62
N GLN A 100 -9.06 -5.89 7.04
CA GLN A 100 -10.39 -6.51 7.04
C GLN A 100 -10.85 -6.89 5.62
N THR A 101 -10.58 -6.05 4.62
CA THR A 101 -10.85 -6.38 3.21
C THR A 101 -10.00 -7.56 2.74
N TYR A 102 -8.73 -7.65 3.14
CA TYR A 102 -7.89 -8.83 2.90
C TYR A 102 -8.55 -10.11 3.44
N GLU A 103 -8.93 -10.13 4.71
CA GLU A 103 -9.55 -11.32 5.33
C GLU A 103 -10.87 -11.70 4.65
N ARG A 104 -11.70 -10.71 4.32
CA ARG A 104 -12.95 -10.93 3.59
C ARG A 104 -12.71 -11.54 2.21
N VAL A 105 -11.84 -10.96 1.40
CA VAL A 105 -11.63 -11.40 0.01
C VAL A 105 -11.02 -12.80 -0.04
N PHE A 106 -10.00 -13.06 0.80
CA PHE A 106 -9.28 -14.34 0.81
C PHE A 106 -9.99 -15.45 1.62
N SER A 107 -11.20 -15.21 2.13
CA SER A 107 -12.08 -16.24 2.70
C SER A 107 -13.24 -16.64 1.80
N THR A 108 -13.41 -15.98 0.64
CA THR A 108 -14.47 -16.28 -0.33
C THR A 108 -14.30 -17.64 -1.02
N ASP A 109 -15.40 -18.23 -1.48
CA ASP A 109 -15.34 -19.49 -2.25
C ASP A 109 -14.63 -19.32 -3.60
N ARG A 110 -14.74 -18.13 -4.22
CA ARG A 110 -13.96 -17.74 -5.40
C ARG A 110 -12.47 -17.87 -5.14
N TRP A 111 -11.98 -17.36 -4.01
CA TRP A 111 -10.58 -17.53 -3.62
C TRP A 111 -10.24 -18.98 -3.29
N LYS A 112 -11.06 -19.69 -2.51
CA LYS A 112 -10.80 -21.10 -2.15
C LYS A 112 -10.61 -21.99 -3.38
N ALA A 113 -11.36 -21.74 -4.45
CA ALA A 113 -11.21 -22.47 -5.71
C ALA A 113 -9.83 -22.27 -6.37
N LEU A 114 -9.25 -21.06 -6.27
CA LEU A 114 -7.89 -20.77 -6.74
C LEU A 114 -6.83 -21.33 -5.77
N GLY A 115 -7.05 -21.21 -4.47
CA GLY A 115 -6.18 -21.78 -3.44
C GLY A 115 -6.05 -23.30 -3.57
N ALA A 116 -7.13 -24.00 -3.92
CA ALA A 116 -7.10 -25.44 -4.21
C ALA A 116 -6.23 -25.80 -5.44
N LYS A 117 -5.94 -24.84 -6.31
CA LYS A 117 -5.02 -24.96 -7.45
C LYS A 117 -3.62 -24.44 -7.15
N GLY A 118 -3.30 -24.13 -5.88
CA GLY A 118 -1.98 -23.70 -5.43
C GLY A 118 -1.77 -22.18 -5.36
N ALA A 119 -2.79 -21.35 -5.65
CA ALA A 119 -2.65 -19.90 -5.54
C ALA A 119 -2.36 -19.45 -4.10
N VAL A 120 -1.51 -18.43 -3.93
CA VAL A 120 -1.17 -17.83 -2.63
C VAL A 120 -1.78 -16.44 -2.47
N PRO A 121 -2.33 -16.05 -1.30
CA PRO A 121 -2.96 -14.74 -1.16
C PRO A 121 -2.04 -13.57 -1.47
N LYS A 122 -2.57 -12.53 -2.14
CA LYS A 122 -1.86 -11.26 -2.33
C LYS A 122 -1.75 -10.56 -0.97
N ARG A 123 -0.55 -10.55 -0.39
CA ARG A 123 -0.30 -9.96 0.93
C ARG A 123 -0.38 -8.44 0.87
N LEU A 124 -0.90 -7.84 1.94
CA LEU A 124 -0.70 -6.42 2.20
C LEU A 124 0.78 -6.17 2.51
N LEU A 125 1.33 -5.12 1.91
CA LEU A 125 2.67 -4.62 2.18
C LEU A 125 2.54 -3.19 2.67
N TRP A 126 2.99 -2.90 3.87
CA TRP A 126 2.98 -1.57 4.44
C TRP A 126 4.21 -0.78 3.99
N ALA A 127 3.98 0.36 3.34
CA ALA A 127 5.00 1.22 2.78
C ALA A 127 4.91 2.63 3.34
N SER A 128 6.01 3.39 3.27
CA SER A 128 6.09 4.73 3.87
C SER A 128 5.66 4.70 5.33
N THR A 129 6.25 3.79 6.11
CA THR A 129 5.96 3.53 7.52
C THR A 129 6.92 4.26 8.45
N SER A 130 7.82 5.08 7.92
CA SER A 130 8.59 6.04 8.71
C SER A 130 7.71 7.19 9.13
N ASN A 131 7.89 7.62 10.37
CA ASN A 131 7.30 8.85 10.83
C ASN A 131 7.94 10.05 10.09
N LYS A 132 7.08 10.96 9.63
CA LYS A 132 7.46 12.18 8.90
C LYS A 132 6.83 13.43 9.49
N ASN A 133 5.96 13.27 10.49
CA ASN A 133 5.34 14.38 11.18
C ASN A 133 6.14 14.63 12.47
N PRO A 134 6.77 15.82 12.62
CA PRO A 134 7.60 16.15 13.79
C PRO A 134 6.86 16.08 15.13
N ALA A 135 5.52 16.09 15.13
CA ALA A 135 4.71 15.96 16.33
C ALA A 135 4.77 14.55 16.93
N PHE A 136 5.07 13.54 16.13
CA PHE A 136 5.38 12.20 16.62
C PHE A 136 6.89 12.12 16.81
N THR A 137 7.33 11.76 18.00
CA THR A 137 8.76 11.65 18.33
C THR A 137 9.33 10.26 18.02
N ASP A 138 8.45 9.29 17.78
CA ASP A 138 8.81 7.89 17.61
C ASP A 138 8.63 7.42 16.15
N ASN A 139 9.63 6.72 15.63
CA ASN A 139 9.63 6.14 14.29
C ASN A 139 8.93 4.77 14.21
N THR A 140 8.59 4.15 15.34
CA THR A 140 7.95 2.83 15.42
C THR A 140 6.43 2.88 15.31
N HIS A 141 5.81 4.06 15.47
CA HIS A 141 4.36 4.28 15.54
C HIS A 141 3.55 3.50 14.48
N TYR A 142 3.90 3.69 13.20
CA TYR A 142 3.23 2.99 12.10
C TYR A 142 3.55 1.49 12.11
N VAL A 143 4.82 1.12 12.34
CA VAL A 143 5.26 -0.27 12.33
C VAL A 143 4.47 -1.10 13.33
N GLU A 144 4.37 -0.64 14.57
CA GLU A 144 3.68 -1.35 15.65
C GLU A 144 2.19 -1.54 15.39
N ALA A 145 1.53 -0.51 14.86
CA ALA A 145 0.10 -0.52 14.60
C ALA A 145 -0.31 -1.53 13.51
N GLN A 146 0.63 -1.96 12.67
CA GLN A 146 0.39 -2.73 11.45
C GLN A 146 0.88 -4.17 11.51
N ILE A 147 1.32 -4.63 12.68
CA ILE A 147 1.73 -6.02 12.86
C ILE A 147 0.49 -6.92 12.84
N GLY A 148 0.51 -7.91 11.95
CA GLY A 148 -0.46 -8.99 11.91
C GLY A 148 -0.15 -9.99 10.79
N ASP A 149 -0.85 -11.12 10.84
CA ASP A 149 -0.54 -12.30 10.02
C ASP A 149 -0.65 -12.01 8.53
N SER A 150 0.22 -12.66 7.74
CA SER A 150 0.20 -12.60 6.27
C SER A 150 0.35 -11.18 5.69
N THR A 151 1.08 -10.32 6.40
CA THR A 151 1.47 -8.98 5.92
C THR A 151 2.99 -8.86 5.76
N VAL A 152 3.42 -7.81 5.09
CA VAL A 152 4.83 -7.42 4.91
C VAL A 152 4.95 -5.96 5.32
N ASN A 153 6.06 -5.56 5.92
CA ASN A 153 6.39 -4.15 6.10
C ASN A 153 7.74 -3.86 5.42
N THR A 154 7.81 -2.81 4.61
CA THR A 154 9.06 -2.35 4.02
C THR A 154 9.55 -1.12 4.78
N LEU A 155 10.62 -1.30 5.53
CA LEU A 155 11.20 -0.29 6.40
C LEU A 155 12.47 0.29 5.76
N PRO A 156 12.69 1.61 5.81
CA PRO A 156 14.03 2.15 5.67
C PRO A 156 14.87 1.82 6.91
N MET A 157 16.19 1.93 6.78
CA MET A 157 17.13 1.48 7.80
C MET A 157 16.90 2.16 9.15
N GLU A 158 16.64 3.46 9.15
CA GLU A 158 16.46 4.23 10.39
C GLU A 158 15.22 3.79 11.17
N THR A 159 14.15 3.40 10.47
CA THR A 159 12.93 2.86 11.10
C THR A 159 13.15 1.43 11.62
N LEU A 160 13.95 0.63 10.91
CA LEU A 160 14.32 -0.72 11.36
C LEU A 160 15.19 -0.65 12.62
N GLU A 161 16.16 0.25 12.66
CA GLU A 161 17.03 0.47 13.82
C GLU A 161 16.24 0.94 15.04
N ALA A 162 15.33 1.90 14.87
CA ALA A 162 14.43 2.34 15.95
C ALA A 162 13.56 1.20 16.47
N TYR A 163 12.98 0.41 15.57
CA TYR A 163 12.17 -0.75 15.97
C TYR A 163 13.00 -1.84 16.67
N HIS A 164 14.25 -2.04 16.26
CA HIS A 164 15.16 -2.96 16.95
C HIS A 164 15.52 -2.49 18.36
N ASP A 165 15.72 -1.18 18.55
CA ASP A 165 16.08 -0.59 19.85
C ASP A 165 14.93 -0.65 20.87
N HIS A 166 13.71 -0.25 20.48
CA HIS A 166 12.61 -0.08 21.43
C HIS A 166 11.22 -0.48 20.89
N GLY A 167 11.14 -1.24 19.80
CA GLY A 167 9.85 -1.68 19.25
C GLY A 167 9.12 -2.69 20.12
N ASN A 168 7.79 -2.70 20.02
CA ASN A 168 6.89 -3.58 20.76
C ASN A 168 6.17 -4.58 19.82
N PRO A 169 6.68 -5.82 19.67
CA PRO A 169 6.12 -6.82 18.77
C PRO A 169 4.83 -7.43 19.31
N ALA A 170 3.69 -6.88 18.90
CA ALA A 170 2.37 -7.44 19.18
C ALA A 170 1.44 -7.29 17.99
N SER A 171 0.55 -8.27 17.78
CA SER A 171 -0.45 -8.21 16.72
C SER A 171 -1.50 -7.15 17.04
N ARG A 172 -1.63 -6.13 16.18
CA ARG A 172 -2.52 -4.96 16.38
C ARG A 172 -3.46 -4.68 15.23
N LEU A 173 -3.29 -5.33 14.07
CA LEU A 173 -4.16 -5.11 12.91
C LEU A 173 -5.63 -5.44 13.16
N LYS A 174 -5.92 -6.37 14.08
CA LYS A 174 -7.29 -6.76 14.46
C LYS A 174 -7.79 -6.10 15.75
N ALA A 175 -6.96 -5.32 16.43
CA ALA A 175 -7.35 -4.61 17.64
C ALA A 175 -8.14 -3.34 17.30
N ASP A 176 -9.07 -2.93 18.16
CA ASP A 176 -9.78 -1.64 18.10
C ASP A 176 -10.37 -1.31 16.71
N LEU A 177 -10.98 -2.30 16.05
CA LEU A 177 -11.59 -2.10 14.73
C LEU A 177 -12.76 -1.12 14.78
N ASP A 178 -13.51 -1.09 15.88
CA ASP A 178 -14.57 -0.11 16.11
C ASP A 178 -14.03 1.33 16.11
N LYS A 179 -12.86 1.56 16.73
CA LYS A 179 -12.18 2.86 16.69
C LYS A 179 -11.79 3.22 15.26
N ALA A 180 -11.24 2.27 14.49
CA ALA A 180 -10.86 2.52 13.09
C ALA A 180 -12.09 2.91 12.24
N ILE A 181 -13.23 2.24 12.44
CA ILE A 181 -14.49 2.57 11.79
C ILE A 181 -14.97 3.97 12.20
N GLU A 182 -14.91 4.29 13.49
CA GLU A 182 -15.30 5.60 14.02
C GLU A 182 -14.45 6.73 13.43
N VAL A 183 -13.12 6.58 13.39
CA VAL A 183 -12.20 7.57 12.78
C VAL A 183 -12.63 7.87 11.36
N MET A 184 -12.82 6.84 10.53
CA MET A 184 -13.22 7.02 9.12
C MET A 184 -14.62 7.64 9.00
N ALA A 185 -15.54 7.29 9.89
CA ALA A 185 -16.88 7.88 9.92
C ALA A 185 -16.84 9.38 10.29
N ARG A 186 -16.01 9.77 11.26
CA ARG A 186 -15.84 11.17 11.69
C ARG A 186 -15.19 12.03 10.60
N VAL A 187 -14.14 11.51 9.95
CA VAL A 187 -13.50 12.15 8.78
C VAL A 187 -14.55 12.42 7.68
N LYS A 188 -15.36 11.41 7.35
CA LYS A 188 -16.43 11.53 6.36
C LYS A 188 -17.51 12.54 6.80
N ALA A 189 -17.93 12.50 8.06
CA ALA A 189 -18.95 13.39 8.62
C ALA A 189 -18.52 14.87 8.63
N ALA A 190 -17.22 15.14 8.75
CA ALA A 190 -16.65 16.48 8.60
C ALA A 190 -16.59 17.00 7.14
N GLY A 191 -17.03 16.18 6.17
CA GLY A 191 -17.05 16.52 4.76
C GLY A 191 -15.68 16.43 4.08
N ILE A 192 -14.74 15.67 4.65
CA ILE A 192 -13.45 15.38 4.01
C ILE A 192 -13.66 14.27 2.98
N ASP A 193 -13.44 14.58 1.71
CA ASP A 193 -13.57 13.62 0.61
C ASP A 193 -12.33 12.71 0.53
N MET A 194 -12.43 11.56 1.18
CA MET A 194 -11.35 10.57 1.23
C MET A 194 -10.96 10.04 -0.16
N VAL A 195 -11.90 10.00 -1.11
CA VAL A 195 -11.62 9.53 -2.49
C VAL A 195 -10.79 10.58 -3.22
N ALA A 196 -11.17 11.85 -3.10
CA ALA A 196 -10.41 12.95 -3.68
C ALA A 196 -8.99 13.03 -3.09
N VAL A 197 -8.85 12.88 -1.76
CA VAL A 197 -7.55 12.90 -1.09
C VAL A 197 -6.68 11.71 -1.52
N ALA A 198 -7.24 10.50 -1.62
CA ALA A 198 -6.51 9.33 -2.13
C ALA A 198 -6.05 9.53 -3.59
N LYS A 199 -6.87 10.15 -4.43
CA LYS A 199 -6.51 10.50 -5.82
C LYS A 199 -5.37 11.52 -5.86
N GLN A 200 -5.43 12.56 -5.04
CA GLN A 200 -4.35 13.54 -4.93
C GLN A 200 -3.03 12.85 -4.52
N LEU A 201 -3.06 11.94 -3.55
CA LEU A 201 -1.87 11.17 -3.14
C LEU A 201 -1.33 10.27 -4.27
N GLU A 202 -2.21 9.70 -5.09
CA GLU A 202 -1.84 8.92 -6.28
C GLU A 202 -1.10 9.82 -7.29
N GLU A 203 -1.67 10.97 -7.65
CA GLU A 203 -1.11 11.94 -8.60
C GLU A 203 0.24 12.50 -8.12
N GLU A 204 0.30 12.99 -6.88
CA GLU A 204 1.56 13.45 -6.28
C GLU A 204 2.59 12.33 -6.15
N GLY A 205 2.13 11.11 -5.87
CA GLY A 205 2.97 9.92 -5.75
C GLY A 205 3.66 9.57 -7.05
N ILE A 206 2.95 9.66 -8.18
CA ILE A 206 3.48 9.47 -9.53
C ILE A 206 4.52 10.54 -9.84
N GLU A 207 4.23 11.81 -9.56
CA GLU A 207 5.18 12.90 -9.84
C GLU A 207 6.47 12.75 -9.02
N LYS A 208 6.34 12.36 -7.74
CA LYS A 208 7.48 12.04 -6.86
C LYS A 208 8.30 10.82 -7.35
N PHE A 209 7.79 10.01 -8.28
CA PHE A 209 8.55 8.94 -8.95
C PHE A 209 9.14 9.39 -10.29
N ASN A 210 8.43 10.22 -11.05
CA ASN A 210 8.90 10.75 -12.33
C ASN A 210 10.12 11.66 -12.15
N GLN A 211 10.11 12.56 -11.15
CA GLN A 211 11.20 13.52 -10.97
C GLN A 211 12.56 12.85 -10.67
N PRO A 212 12.69 11.91 -9.71
CA PRO A 212 13.96 11.19 -9.51
C PRO A 212 14.37 10.37 -10.73
N PHE A 213 13.40 9.81 -11.48
CA PHE A 213 13.70 9.06 -12.69
C PHE A 213 14.29 9.95 -13.79
N GLN A 214 13.72 11.13 -14.02
CA GLN A 214 14.29 12.10 -14.97
C GLN A 214 15.67 12.58 -14.54
N LYS A 215 15.90 12.81 -13.24
CA LYS A 215 17.23 13.13 -12.71
C LYS A 215 18.24 12.01 -12.95
N LEU A 216 17.83 10.75 -12.75
CA LEU A 216 18.65 9.58 -13.05
C LEU A 216 19.03 9.52 -14.53
N LEU A 217 18.06 9.69 -15.43
CA LEU A 217 18.31 9.71 -16.88
C LEU A 217 19.28 10.84 -17.27
N GLY A 218 19.10 12.04 -16.70
CA GLY A 218 20.02 13.16 -16.91
C GLY A 218 21.45 12.86 -16.45
N ALA A 219 21.61 12.22 -15.28
CA ALA A 219 22.93 11.83 -14.78
C ALA A 219 23.62 10.79 -15.69
N ILE A 220 22.86 9.83 -16.24
CA ILE A 220 23.37 8.84 -17.20
C ILE A 220 23.85 9.53 -18.48
N GLU A 221 23.08 10.50 -19.00
CA GLU A 221 23.44 11.23 -20.22
C GLU A 221 24.72 12.05 -20.02
N ILE A 222 24.88 12.72 -18.87
CA ILE A 222 26.11 13.44 -18.51
C ILE A 222 27.31 12.48 -18.50
N GLN A 223 27.17 11.32 -17.86
CA GLN A 223 28.25 10.33 -17.78
C GLN A 223 28.65 9.80 -19.17
N LYS A 224 27.67 9.58 -20.05
CA LYS A 224 27.91 9.10 -21.41
C LYS A 224 28.70 10.10 -22.24
N GLN A 225 28.40 11.40 -22.11
CA GLN A 225 29.10 12.46 -22.83
C GLN A 225 30.53 12.68 -22.31
N GLY A 226 30.73 12.58 -20.99
CA GLY A 226 32.06 12.61 -20.37
C GLY A 226 32.97 11.50 -20.89
N ASN A 227 32.44 10.28 -21.01
CA ASN A 227 33.19 9.11 -21.50
C ASN A 227 33.46 9.11 -23.03
N GLN A 228 32.87 10.02 -23.80
CA GLN A 228 33.14 10.18 -25.24
C GLN A 228 34.19 11.25 -25.55
N SER A 229 34.63 11.98 -24.51
CA SER A 229 35.55 13.11 -24.62
C SER A 229 37.00 12.74 -24.25
N ASP A 230 37.23 11.49 -23.82
CA ASP A 230 38.53 10.85 -23.55
C ASP A 230 38.83 9.79 -24.62
#